data_AF-A0A2U1JL80-F1
#
_entry.id   AF-A0A2U1JL80-F1
#
_cell.length_a   1.000
_cell.length_b   1.000
_cell.length_c   1.000
_cell.angle_alpha   90.00
_cell.angle_beta   90.00
_cell.angle_gamma   90.00
#
_symmetry.space_group_name_H-M   'P 1'
#
loop_
_entity.id
_entity.type
_entity.pdbx_description
1 polymer ?
#
loop_
_entity_poly.entity_id
_entity_poly.type
_entity_poly.pdbx_seq_one_letter_code
_entity_poly.pdbx_strand_id
1 'polypeptide(L)' 'MPELPEMETYKTLLQQFIGGQTITKAMVTREKSVNLSTEQFIGFLIGYENLFN' A
#
# COMPACT_ATOMS: atom_id res chain seq x y z
N MET A 1 -13.73 0.70 9.19
CA MET A 1 -12.38 0.13 9.33
C MET A 1 -12.57 -1.34 9.64
N PRO A 2 -11.82 -2.26 9.02
CA PRO A 2 -11.91 -3.68 9.38
C PRO A 2 -11.47 -3.88 10.82
N GLU A 3 -12.00 -4.91 11.47
CA GLU A 3 -11.52 -5.28 12.79
C GLU A 3 -10.11 -5.90 12.69
N LEU A 4 -9.34 -5.85 13.78
CA LEU A 4 -7.96 -6.38 13.78
C LEU A 4 -7.85 -7.83 13.25
N PRO A 5 -8.74 -8.77 13.61
CA PRO A 5 -8.70 -10.12 13.05
C PRO A 5 -8.91 -10.17 11.52
N GLU A 6 -9.72 -9.25 10.99
CA GLU A 6 -9.95 -9.14 9.55
C GLU A 6 -8.71 -8.57 8.85
N MET A 7 -8.04 -7.59 9.47
CA MET A 7 -6.80 -7.00 8.95
C MET A 7 -5.68 -8.04 8.82
N GLU A 8 -5.51 -8.93 9.79
CA GLU A 8 -4.52 -10.01 9.70
C GLU A 8 -4.84 -11.01 8.57
N THR A 9 -6.13 -11.27 8.37
CA THR A 9 -6.59 -12.10 7.24
C THR A 9 -6.25 -11.43 5.91
N TYR A 10 -6.56 -10.14 5.75
CA TYR A 10 -6.22 -9.40 4.53
C TYR A 10 -4.71 -9.33 4.29
N LYS A 11 -3.90 -9.09 5.34
CA LYS A 11 -2.45 -9.06 5.26
C LYS A 11 -1.91 -10.39 4.71
N THR A 12 -2.34 -11.51 5.28
CA THR A 12 -1.89 -12.86 4.88
C THR A 12 -2.24 -13.15 3.42
N LEU A 13 -3.48 -12.86 3.02
CA LEU A 13 -3.93 -13.09 1.65
C LEU A 13 -3.18 -12.21 0.66
N LEU A 14 -3.06 -10.91 0.93
CA LEU A 14 -2.37 -9.98 0.02
C LEU A 14 -0.89 -10.31 -0.12
N GLN A 15 -0.22 -10.77 0.94
CA GLN A 15 1.19 -11.15 0.87
C GLN A 15 1.47 -12.22 -0.19
N GLN A 16 0.53 -13.16 -0.38
CA GLN A 16 0.66 -14.21 -1.40
C GLN A 16 0.56 -13.68 -2.83
N PHE A 17 -0.10 -12.53 -3.03
CA PHE A 17 -0.31 -11.95 -4.36
C PHE A 17 0.70 -10.86 -4.70
N ILE A 18 1.10 -10.02 -3.72
CA ILE A 18 1.87 -8.79 -3.97
C ILE A 18 3.17 -8.68 -3.16
N GLY A 19 3.51 -9.67 -2.34
CA GLY A 19 4.77 -9.69 -1.59
C GLY A 19 5.99 -9.73 -2.51
N GLY A 20 7.04 -8.97 -2.15
CA GLY A 20 8.30 -8.89 -2.90
C GLY A 20 8.19 -8.16 -4.26
N GLN A 21 7.04 -7.62 -4.61
CA GLN A 21 6.89 -6.84 -5.83
C GLN A 21 7.30 -5.38 -5.61
N THR A 22 7.99 -4.80 -6.60
CA THR A 22 8.33 -3.37 -6.61
C THR A 22 7.19 -2.54 -7.16
N ILE A 23 6.82 -1.48 -6.45
CA ILE A 23 5.82 -0.54 -6.94
C ILE A 23 6.45 0.34 -8.04
N THR A 24 5.88 0.29 -9.24
CA THR A 24 6.39 1.07 -10.39
C THR A 24 5.56 2.31 -10.69
N LYS A 25 4.31 2.35 -10.23
CA LYS A 25 3.38 3.47 -10.44
C LYS A 25 2.27 3.45 -9.39
N ALA A 26 1.79 4.64 -9.02
CA ALA A 26 0.64 4.82 -8.16
C ALA A 26 -0.27 5.95 -8.69
N MET A 27 -1.54 5.94 -8.29
CA MET A 27 -2.53 6.96 -8.61
C MET A 27 -3.40 7.23 -7.38
N VAL A 28 -3.51 8.49 -6.98
CA VAL A 28 -4.42 8.92 -5.90
C VAL A 28 -5.65 9.54 -6.54
N THR A 29 -6.80 8.90 -6.37
CA THR A 29 -8.08 9.38 -6.93
C THR A 29 -8.82 10.34 -6.00
N ARG A 30 -8.45 10.38 -4.72
CA ARG A 30 -8.99 11.29 -3.71
C ARG A 30 -7.87 11.78 -2.80
N GLU A 31 -7.48 13.04 -2.94
CA GLU A 31 -6.33 13.62 -2.22
C GLU A 31 -6.48 13.49 -0.69
N LYS A 32 -7.68 13.71 -0.14
CA LYS A 32 -7.97 13.60 1.31
C LYS A 32 -7.90 12.17 1.87
N SER A 33 -7.58 11.17 1.06
CA SER A 33 -7.37 9.78 1.52
C SER A 33 -5.94 9.51 2.00
N VAL A 34 -5.01 10.43 1.70
CA VAL A 34 -3.61 10.36 2.14
C VAL A 34 -3.31 11.54 3.06
N ASN A 35 -2.36 11.35 3.98
CA ASN A 35 -1.98 12.36 4.98
C ASN A 35 -0.82 13.27 4.51
N LEU A 36 -0.46 13.19 3.23
CA LEU A 36 0.60 13.96 2.56
C LEU A 36 0.03 14.57 1.28
N SER A 37 0.79 15.42 0.60
CA SER A 37 0.44 15.77 -0.78
C SER A 37 0.50 14.53 -1.68
N THR A 38 -0.36 14.48 -2.69
CA THR A 38 -0.43 13.38 -3.66
C THR A 38 0.94 13.10 -4.29
N GLU A 39 1.68 14.14 -4.66
CA GLU A 39 3.01 14.02 -5.28
C GLU A 39 4.03 13.39 -4.33
N GLN A 40 4.10 13.86 -3.08
CA GLN A 40 5.01 13.28 -2.08
C GLN A 40 4.67 11.82 -1.80
N PHE A 41 3.38 11.49 -1.67
CA PHE A 41 2.95 10.12 -1.42
C PHE A 41 3.34 9.18 -2.55
N ILE A 42 3.08 9.56 -3.81
CA ILE A 42 3.45 8.75 -4.99
C ILE A 42 4.98 8.62 -5.09
N GLY A 43 5.71 9.71 -4.84
CA GLY A 43 7.17 9.72 -4.87
C GLY A 43 7.81 8.75 -3.88
N PHE A 44 7.23 8.56 -2.69
CA PHE A 44 7.71 7.58 -1.71
C PHE A 44 7.45 6.12 -2.10
N LEU A 45 6.42 5.86 -2.92
CA LEU A 45 6.04 4.50 -3.28
C LEU A 45 6.84 3.94 -4.46
N ILE A 46 7.17 4.78 -5.45
CA ILE A 46 7.84 4.30 -6.66
C ILE A 46 9.26 3.80 -6.32
N GLY A 47 9.56 2.55 -6.68
CA GLY A 47 10.82 1.88 -6.36
C GLY A 47 10.84 1.23 -4.97
N TYR A 48 9.79 1.38 -4.17
CA TYR A 48 9.66 0.68 -2.90
C TYR A 48 9.32 -0.80 -3.13
N GLU A 49 10.04 -1.69 -2.46
CA GLU A 49 9.75 -3.12 -2.45
C GLU A 49 8.73 -3.44 -1.37
N ASN A 50 7.68 -4.17 -1.73
CA ASN A 50 6.64 -4.53 -0.78
C ASN A 50 7.05 -5.71 0.10
N LEU A 51 7.69 -5.37 1.22
CA LEU A 51 8.14 -6.30 2.25
C LEU A 51 7.10 -6.36 3.39
N PHE A 52 5.88 -6.84 3.15
CA PHE A 52 5.01 -7.17 4.28
C PHE A 52 5.64 -8.37 5.04
N ASN A 53 6.33 -8.08 6.15
CA ASN A 53 6.75 -9.07 7.15
C ASN A 53 5.67 -9.21 8.22
#